data_AF-A0A8C2T0N5-F1
#
_entry.id   AF-A0A8C2T0N5-F1
#
_cell.length_a   1.000
_cell.length_b   1.000
_cell.length_c   1.000
_cell.angle_alpha   90.00
_cell.angle_beta   90.00
_cell.angle_gamma   90.00
#
_symmetry.space_group_name_H-M   'P 1'
#
loop_
_entity.id
_entity.type
_entity.pdbx_description
1 polymer ?
#
loop_
_entity_poly.entity_id
_entity_poly.type
_entity_poly.pdbx_seq_one_letter_code
_entity_poly.pdbx_strand_id
1 'polypeptide(L)'
;MEPSKGKRERDVILISDDEDEGTHGNSVLIVDPLAKTALEEKKCEEVVDEECELVVTFCKQANVMPHARYDCTINSFERMECETCSPTGKNADFCNQCYCYICDKLASECQNWTTSSLCHCNAHNKSKFWKDQRDFALAGVLVMFNLELTDIDADLRHGGNLLIRFIQELSVEYNKYLIGERVSPTEHKCLCVSKLPPGQCDICRSQNTKIVYKYSGVFALVTRFLNQAERESPKAAAVMLLGAAREITLHKDPAL
;
A
#
# COMPACT_ATOMS: atom_id res chain seq x y z
N MET A 1 15.86 -34.56 -37.85
CA MET A 1 15.17 -33.28 -38.17
C MET A 1 14.37 -32.90 -36.94
N GLU A 2 14.97 -32.10 -36.07
CA GLU A 2 14.33 -31.52 -34.88
C GLU A 2 13.71 -30.16 -35.25
N PRO A 3 12.55 -29.77 -34.69
CA PRO A 3 12.04 -28.41 -34.86
C PRO A 3 12.72 -27.46 -33.86
N SER A 4 13.29 -26.38 -34.40
CA SER A 4 13.98 -25.32 -33.67
C SER A 4 13.06 -24.54 -32.73
N LYS A 5 13.58 -24.25 -31.53
CA LYS A 5 12.98 -23.43 -30.47
C LYS A 5 12.83 -21.97 -30.92
N GLY A 6 11.62 -21.43 -30.83
CA GLY A 6 11.36 -20.00 -30.96
C GLY A 6 12.04 -19.22 -29.84
N LYS A 7 12.97 -18.33 -30.19
CA LYS A 7 13.49 -17.29 -29.30
C LYS A 7 12.38 -16.26 -29.08
N ARG A 8 11.95 -16.09 -27.83
CA ARG A 8 11.26 -14.87 -27.39
C ARG A 8 12.32 -13.80 -27.22
N GLU A 9 12.34 -12.83 -28.13
CA GLU A 9 13.13 -11.61 -27.95
C GLU A 9 12.56 -10.87 -26.72
N ARG A 10 13.47 -10.45 -25.84
CA ARG A 10 13.16 -9.64 -24.67
C ARG A 10 13.37 -8.20 -25.10
N ASP A 11 12.28 -7.45 -25.22
CA ASP A 11 12.37 -6.00 -25.45
C ASP A 11 12.85 -5.34 -24.15
N VAL A 12 14.11 -4.90 -24.16
CA VAL A 12 14.69 -4.09 -23.09
C VAL A 12 14.69 -2.66 -23.60
N ILE A 13 13.84 -1.81 -23.01
CA ILE A 13 13.83 -0.38 -23.28
C ILE A 13 14.93 0.25 -22.42
N LEU A 14 16.01 0.71 -23.06
CA LEU A 14 17.04 1.53 -22.43
C LEU A 14 16.70 3.00 -22.70
N ILE A 15 16.43 3.77 -21.65
CA ILE A 15 16.26 5.22 -21.73
C ILE A 15 17.58 5.82 -21.24
N SER A 16 18.34 6.47 -22.13
CA SER A 16 19.48 7.31 -21.74
C SER A 16 18.97 8.69 -21.35
N ASP A 17 19.38 9.13 -20.17
CA ASP A 17 19.10 10.44 -19.59
C ASP A 17 20.25 11.38 -19.97
N ASP A 18 20.18 11.97 -21.17
CA ASP A 18 21.06 13.05 -21.59
C ASP A 18 20.19 14.28 -21.92
N GLU A 19 20.17 15.23 -20.99
CA GLU A 19 19.68 16.59 -21.18
C GLU A 19 20.74 17.37 -21.96
N ASP A 20 20.54 17.58 -23.27
CA ASP A 20 21.29 18.58 -24.04
C ASP A 20 20.33 19.38 -24.94
N GLU A 21 20.35 20.70 -24.76
CA GLU A 21 19.67 21.68 -25.61
C GLU A 21 20.29 21.66 -27.02
N GLY A 22 19.55 21.20 -28.02
CA GLY A 22 20.04 21.25 -29.40
C GLY A 22 19.14 20.63 -30.47
N THR A 23 18.30 21.46 -31.07
CA THR A 23 17.70 21.39 -32.42
C THR A 23 18.09 20.20 -33.34
N HIS A 24 17.25 19.17 -33.43
CA HIS A 24 16.68 18.56 -34.66
C HIS A 24 16.13 17.17 -34.34
N GLY A 25 14.82 17.00 -34.54
CA GLY A 25 14.10 15.78 -34.23
C GLY A 25 14.47 14.61 -35.14
N ASN A 26 14.86 13.49 -34.53
CA ASN A 26 14.70 12.16 -35.10
C ASN A 26 13.57 11.46 -34.34
N SER A 27 12.34 11.56 -34.85
CA SER A 27 11.21 10.80 -34.32
C SER A 27 11.23 9.39 -34.91
N VAL A 28 11.50 8.39 -34.08
CA VAL A 28 11.39 6.97 -34.46
C VAL A 28 9.92 6.55 -34.32
N LEU A 29 9.26 6.29 -35.44
CA LEU A 29 7.91 5.72 -35.46
C LEU A 29 8.01 4.20 -35.50
N ILE A 30 7.60 3.54 -34.42
CA ILE A 30 7.35 2.09 -34.42
C ILE A 30 5.93 1.89 -34.95
N VAL A 31 5.81 1.31 -36.14
CA VAL A 31 4.53 0.95 -36.74
C VAL A 31 4.25 -0.52 -36.42
N ASP A 32 3.34 -0.76 -35.48
CA ASP A 32 2.79 -2.10 -35.28
C ASP A 32 1.89 -2.49 -36.46
N PRO A 33 1.99 -3.72 -37.01
CA PRO A 33 1.06 -4.21 -38.02
C PRO A 33 -0.34 -4.36 -37.42
N LEU A 34 -1.24 -3.44 -37.78
CA LEU A 34 -2.60 -3.35 -37.26
C LEU A 34 -3.41 -4.64 -37.50
N ALA A 35 -3.87 -5.27 -36.42
CA ALA A 35 -5.05 -6.13 -36.46
C ALA A 35 -6.28 -5.24 -36.73
N LYS A 36 -6.93 -5.46 -37.88
CA LYS A 36 -8.13 -4.71 -38.30
C LYS A 36 -9.30 -5.00 -37.37
N THR A 37 -9.71 -4.02 -36.58
CA THR A 37 -11.10 -3.91 -36.09
C THR A 37 -11.72 -2.67 -36.71
N ALA A 38 -12.67 -2.90 -37.62
CA ALA A 38 -13.44 -1.87 -38.30
C ALA A 38 -14.40 -1.20 -37.30
N LEU A 39 -14.16 0.08 -37.02
CA LEU A 39 -15.13 0.99 -36.41
C LEU A 39 -15.14 2.23 -37.31
N GLU A 40 -16.33 2.59 -37.80
CA GLU A 40 -16.53 3.62 -38.81
C GLU A 40 -15.84 4.94 -38.43
N GLU A 41 -14.83 5.30 -39.21
CA GLU A 41 -13.98 6.46 -39.00
C GLU A 41 -14.67 7.71 -39.55
N LYS A 42 -14.95 8.68 -38.68
CA LYS A 42 -15.59 9.94 -39.06
C LYS A 42 -14.52 10.89 -39.61
N LYS A 43 -14.56 11.17 -40.91
CA LYS A 43 -13.69 12.14 -41.58
C LYS A 43 -14.07 13.55 -41.11
N CYS A 44 -13.15 14.24 -40.43
CA CYS A 44 -13.27 15.67 -40.13
C CYS A 44 -12.38 16.42 -41.12
N GLU A 45 -12.96 17.26 -41.97
CA GLU A 45 -12.25 18.19 -42.84
C GLU A 45 -12.43 19.59 -42.27
N GLU A 46 -11.35 20.17 -41.73
CA GLU A 46 -11.31 21.56 -41.27
C GLU A 46 -10.04 22.20 -41.83
N VAL A 47 -10.20 23.39 -42.44
CA VAL A 47 -9.09 24.19 -42.99
C VAL A 47 -8.54 25.04 -41.87
N VAL A 48 -7.28 24.81 -41.48
CA VAL A 48 -6.65 25.45 -40.32
C VAL A 48 -5.88 26.71 -40.71
N ASP A 49 -5.46 26.80 -41.98
CA ASP A 49 -4.77 27.96 -42.55
C ASP A 49 -5.09 28.06 -44.06
N GLU A 50 -5.77 29.14 -44.44
CA GLU A 50 -6.17 29.43 -45.83
C GLU A 50 -4.99 29.92 -46.70
N GLU A 51 -3.93 30.46 -46.09
CA GLU A 51 -2.75 30.98 -46.80
C GLU A 51 -1.72 29.87 -47.09
N CYS A 52 -1.68 28.82 -46.26
CA CYS A 52 -0.78 27.69 -46.40
C CYS A 52 -1.43 26.39 -46.91
N GLU A 53 -2.71 26.40 -47.31
CA GLU A 53 -3.50 25.22 -47.74
C GLU A 53 -3.40 24.01 -46.78
N LEU A 54 -3.25 24.27 -45.47
CA LEU A 54 -3.13 23.21 -44.46
C LEU A 54 -4.53 22.70 -44.07
N VAL A 55 -4.82 21.46 -44.45
CA VAL A 55 -6.09 20.78 -44.16
C VAL A 55 -5.87 19.62 -43.20
N VAL A 56 -6.65 19.55 -42.12
CA VAL A 56 -6.72 18.34 -41.29
C VAL A 56 -7.50 17.29 -42.08
N THR A 57 -6.79 16.32 -42.62
CA THR A 57 -7.39 15.24 -43.44
C THR A 57 -7.87 14.05 -42.60
N PHE A 58 -7.41 13.98 -41.35
CA PHE A 58 -7.75 12.94 -40.40
C PHE A 58 -7.58 13.45 -38.98
N CYS A 59 -8.61 13.29 -38.15
CA CYS A 59 -8.48 13.44 -36.70
C CYS A 59 -8.94 12.14 -36.03
N LYS A 60 -8.13 11.64 -35.10
CA LYS A 60 -8.52 10.53 -34.23
C LYS A 60 -8.31 10.97 -32.80
N GLN A 61 -9.32 10.73 -31.98
CA GLN A 61 -9.17 10.94 -30.55
C GLN A 61 -8.08 10.00 -30.02
N ALA A 62 -7.05 10.56 -29.42
CA ALA A 62 -5.99 9.79 -28.80
C ALA A 62 -6.57 8.93 -27.65
N ASN A 63 -6.03 7.72 -27.49
CA ASN A 63 -6.31 6.93 -26.31
C ASN A 63 -5.69 7.64 -25.10
N VAL A 64 -6.51 7.96 -24.11
CA VAL A 64 -6.03 8.53 -22.84
C VAL A 64 -5.27 7.42 -22.11
N MET A 65 -3.98 7.62 -21.90
CA MET A 65 -3.14 6.70 -21.13
C MET A 65 -3.34 6.90 -19.63
N PRO A 66 -3.02 5.90 -18.78
CA PRO A 66 -2.98 6.07 -17.34
C PRO A 66 -2.13 7.29 -16.93
N HIS A 67 -2.68 8.17 -16.11
CA HIS A 67 -2.03 9.42 -15.70
C HIS A 67 -2.37 9.76 -14.25
N ALA A 68 -1.50 10.51 -13.58
CA ALA A 68 -1.78 10.94 -12.22
C ALA A 68 -3.01 11.84 -12.24
N ARG A 69 -3.83 11.76 -11.19
CA ARG A 69 -5.04 12.61 -11.11
C ARG A 69 -4.78 14.09 -11.37
N TYR A 70 -3.66 14.63 -10.90
CA TYR A 70 -3.31 16.04 -11.09
C TYR A 70 -2.94 16.43 -12.52
N ASP A 71 -2.73 15.45 -13.41
CA ASP A 71 -2.47 15.63 -14.85
C ASP A 71 -3.72 15.34 -15.71
N CYS A 72 -4.88 15.10 -15.10
CA CYS A 72 -6.11 14.79 -15.82
C CYS A 72 -6.61 15.98 -16.64
N THR A 73 -6.76 15.78 -17.95
CA THR A 73 -7.31 16.80 -18.86
C THR A 73 -8.84 16.85 -18.87
N ILE A 74 -9.50 15.81 -18.36
CA ILE A 74 -10.97 15.70 -18.31
C ILE A 74 -11.53 16.39 -17.05
N ASN A 75 -10.88 16.18 -15.89
CA ASN A 75 -11.32 16.71 -14.61
C ASN A 75 -10.31 17.71 -14.06
N SER A 76 -10.74 18.96 -13.87
CA SER A 76 -9.91 20.04 -13.33
C SER A 76 -9.28 19.66 -11.99
N PHE A 77 -8.06 20.11 -11.74
CA PHE A 77 -7.33 19.86 -10.50
C PHE A 77 -6.91 21.16 -9.82
N GLU A 78 -7.08 21.22 -8.50
CA GLU A 78 -6.66 22.33 -7.66
C GLU A 78 -5.50 21.89 -6.74
N ARG A 79 -4.37 22.61 -6.82
CA ARG A 79 -3.17 22.29 -6.03
C ARG A 79 -3.23 22.96 -4.67
N MET A 80 -3.04 22.16 -3.62
CA MET A 80 -2.91 22.61 -2.24
C MET A 80 -1.78 21.84 -1.57
N GLU A 81 -1.01 22.51 -0.72
CA GLU A 81 0.24 21.95 -0.19
C GLU A 81 0.03 20.70 0.69
N CYS A 82 -0.93 20.72 1.61
CA CYS A 82 -1.09 19.67 2.62
C CYS A 82 -2.55 19.38 3.04
N GLU A 83 -3.53 19.67 2.18
CA GLU A 83 -4.95 19.44 2.51
C GLU A 83 -5.31 17.94 2.47
N THR A 84 -5.50 17.33 3.63
CA THR A 84 -5.84 15.90 3.78
C THR A 84 -7.24 15.66 4.33
N CYS A 85 -7.93 16.68 4.85
CA CYS A 85 -9.21 16.51 5.53
C CYS A 85 -10.35 16.25 4.56
N SER A 86 -10.37 16.92 3.42
CA SER A 86 -11.45 16.80 2.44
C SER A 86 -10.98 17.08 1.01
N PRO A 87 -11.70 16.60 -0.02
CA PRO A 87 -11.39 16.95 -1.39
C PRO A 87 -11.42 18.46 -1.63
N THR A 88 -10.35 18.98 -2.22
CA THR A 88 -10.26 20.38 -2.63
C THR A 88 -10.96 20.56 -3.98
N GLY A 89 -11.98 21.42 -4.03
CA GLY A 89 -12.71 21.70 -5.25
C GLY A 89 -13.25 20.43 -5.93
N LYS A 90 -12.77 20.14 -7.13
CA LYS A 90 -13.16 18.96 -7.94
C LYS A 90 -12.13 17.83 -7.93
N ASN A 91 -11.18 17.84 -7.00
CA ASN A 91 -10.14 16.82 -6.92
C ASN A 91 -10.68 15.40 -6.69
N ALA A 92 -11.87 15.27 -6.10
CA ALA A 92 -12.57 13.99 -5.95
C ALA A 92 -12.95 13.35 -7.29
N ASP A 93 -13.25 14.15 -8.33
CA ASP A 93 -13.70 13.65 -9.63
C ASP A 93 -12.52 13.06 -10.39
N PHE A 94 -12.66 11.89 -11.02
CA PHE A 94 -11.59 11.26 -11.79
C PHE A 94 -12.13 10.59 -13.05
N CYS A 95 -11.29 10.44 -14.07
CA CYS A 95 -11.61 9.60 -15.23
C CYS A 95 -11.13 8.16 -14.98
N ASN A 96 -11.56 7.22 -15.84
CA ASN A 96 -11.19 5.80 -15.74
C ASN A 96 -9.69 5.50 -15.86
N GLN A 97 -8.88 6.46 -16.31
CA GLN A 97 -7.43 6.34 -16.46
C GLN A 97 -6.64 7.11 -15.39
N CYS A 98 -7.31 7.81 -14.48
CA CYS A 98 -6.62 8.47 -13.38
C CYS A 98 -6.09 7.43 -12.40
N TYR A 99 -4.84 7.59 -11.96
CA TYR A 99 -4.30 6.88 -10.81
C TYR A 99 -4.08 7.80 -9.61
N CYS A 100 -4.15 7.20 -8.43
CA CYS A 100 -3.82 7.81 -7.17
C CYS A 100 -2.30 7.93 -7.02
N TYR A 101 -1.80 9.16 -6.95
CA TYR A 101 -0.37 9.47 -6.83
C TYR A 101 0.30 8.75 -5.64
N ILE A 102 -0.39 8.64 -4.50
CA ILE A 102 0.14 8.01 -3.27
C ILE A 102 0.19 6.49 -3.37
N CYS A 103 -0.87 5.84 -3.87
CA CYS A 103 -1.01 4.38 -3.87
C CYS A 103 -0.46 3.69 -5.12
N ASP A 104 -0.20 4.44 -6.20
CA ASP A 104 0.19 3.92 -7.51
C ASP A 104 -0.80 2.88 -8.06
N LYS A 105 -2.10 3.17 -7.92
CA LYS A 105 -3.23 2.36 -8.37
C LYS A 105 -4.31 3.26 -8.96
N LEU A 106 -5.24 2.69 -9.74
CA LEU A 106 -6.37 3.44 -10.28
C LEU A 106 -7.10 4.21 -9.17
N ALA A 107 -7.56 5.43 -9.47
CA ALA A 107 -8.27 6.27 -8.51
C ALA A 107 -9.53 5.55 -7.98
N SER A 108 -10.21 4.78 -8.82
CA SER A 108 -11.36 3.93 -8.45
C SER A 108 -11.02 2.81 -7.46
N GLU A 109 -9.76 2.40 -7.36
CA GLU A 109 -9.28 1.35 -6.45
C GLU A 109 -8.66 1.90 -5.17
N CYS A 110 -8.56 3.23 -5.06
CA CYS A 110 -7.97 3.87 -3.90
C CYS A 110 -8.99 3.95 -2.75
N GLN A 111 -8.79 3.13 -1.73
CA GLN A 111 -9.63 3.13 -0.52
C GLN A 111 -9.58 4.44 0.27
N ASN A 112 -8.51 5.21 0.09
CA ASN A 112 -8.30 6.50 0.74
C ASN A 112 -8.57 7.68 -0.19
N TRP A 113 -9.28 7.46 -1.31
CA TRP A 113 -9.45 8.50 -2.33
C TRP A 113 -10.04 9.78 -1.73
N THR A 114 -11.21 9.67 -1.10
CA THR A 114 -11.93 10.78 -0.44
C THR A 114 -12.01 10.63 1.08
N THR A 115 -11.20 9.74 1.66
CA THR A 115 -11.25 9.44 3.09
C THR A 115 -10.79 10.64 3.90
N SER A 116 -11.63 11.07 4.84
CA SER A 116 -11.32 12.20 5.71
C SER A 116 -9.99 12.00 6.43
N SER A 117 -9.19 13.05 6.50
CA SER A 117 -7.83 13.09 7.07
C SER A 117 -6.78 12.29 6.31
N LEU A 118 -7.15 11.62 5.21
CA LEU A 118 -6.28 10.85 4.32
C LEU A 118 -6.67 11.05 2.84
N CYS A 119 -7.21 12.20 2.43
CA CYS A 119 -7.70 12.38 1.05
C CYS A 119 -6.55 12.32 0.05
N HIS A 120 -6.37 11.17 -0.61
CA HIS A 120 -5.36 11.02 -1.65
C HIS A 120 -5.74 11.76 -2.93
N CYS A 121 -7.03 12.11 -3.08
CA CYS A 121 -7.59 12.91 -4.16
C CYS A 121 -6.81 14.21 -4.44
N ASN A 122 -6.26 14.83 -3.39
CA ASN A 122 -5.57 16.11 -3.44
C ASN A 122 -4.06 15.97 -3.72
N ALA A 123 -3.55 14.74 -3.79
CA ALA A 123 -2.12 14.52 -3.83
C ALA A 123 -1.51 14.83 -5.20
N HIS A 124 -0.37 15.53 -5.19
CA HIS A 124 0.36 15.88 -6.42
C HIS A 124 1.87 15.97 -6.23
N ASN A 125 2.62 15.82 -7.33
CA ASN A 125 4.09 15.76 -7.33
C ASN A 125 4.80 17.11 -7.11
N LYS A 126 4.08 18.21 -6.97
CA LYS A 126 4.69 19.55 -6.78
C LYS A 126 4.83 19.95 -5.31
N SER A 127 4.09 19.32 -4.41
CA SER A 127 4.19 19.53 -2.97
C SER A 127 5.26 18.61 -2.37
N LYS A 128 6.10 19.15 -1.49
CA LYS A 128 7.03 18.33 -0.70
C LYS A 128 6.25 17.38 0.22
N PHE A 129 5.20 17.86 0.86
CA PHE A 129 4.36 17.06 1.76
C PHE A 129 3.80 15.81 1.06
N TRP A 130 3.26 15.96 -0.15
CA TRP A 130 2.71 14.82 -0.90
C TRP A 130 3.78 13.85 -1.40
N LYS A 131 4.99 14.32 -1.75
CA LYS A 131 6.13 13.43 -2.05
C LYS A 131 6.52 12.62 -0.82
N ASP A 132 6.71 13.29 0.32
CA ASP A 132 7.07 12.62 1.57
C ASP A 132 6.00 11.58 1.98
N GLN A 133 4.72 11.90 1.79
CA GLN A 133 3.61 10.96 2.04
C GLN A 133 3.62 9.76 1.09
N ARG A 134 3.92 9.98 -0.20
CA ARG A 134 4.09 8.90 -1.19
C ARG A 134 5.28 8.03 -0.82
N ASP A 135 6.39 8.63 -0.44
CA ASP A 135 7.61 7.90 -0.08
C ASP A 135 7.40 7.06 1.17
N PHE A 136 6.69 7.61 2.17
CA PHE A 136 6.26 6.85 3.34
C PHE A 136 5.37 5.67 2.95
N ALA A 137 4.39 5.87 2.07
CA ALA A 137 3.51 4.80 1.60
C ALA A 137 4.26 3.70 0.83
N LEU A 138 5.26 4.07 0.02
CA LEU A 138 6.09 3.14 -0.75
C LEU A 138 7.09 2.36 0.10
N ALA A 139 7.64 2.98 1.14
CA ALA A 139 8.50 2.31 2.12
C ALA A 139 7.69 1.38 3.04
N GLY A 140 6.45 1.77 3.37
CA GLY A 140 5.57 1.01 4.24
C GLY A 140 6.20 0.77 5.61
N VAL A 141 6.15 -0.48 6.09
CA VAL A 141 6.74 -0.85 7.39
C VAL A 141 8.25 -0.62 7.45
N LEU A 142 8.94 -0.60 6.30
CA LEU A 142 10.40 -0.48 6.24
C LEU A 142 10.92 0.89 6.67
N VAL A 143 10.03 1.90 6.74
CA VAL A 143 10.37 3.23 7.28
C VAL A 143 10.98 3.15 8.68
N MET A 144 10.66 2.11 9.47
CA MET A 144 11.25 1.93 10.80
C MET A 144 12.76 1.71 10.81
N PHE A 145 13.33 1.32 9.66
CA PHE A 145 14.76 1.07 9.51
C PHE A 145 15.49 2.27 8.89
N ASN A 146 14.80 3.39 8.64
CA ASN A 146 15.35 4.58 8.00
C ASN A 146 16.06 4.28 6.66
N LEU A 147 15.49 3.37 5.86
CA LEU A 147 16.00 3.04 4.53
C LEU A 147 15.53 4.06 3.50
N GLU A 148 16.41 4.42 2.57
CA GLU A 148 16.02 5.21 1.39
C GLU A 148 15.26 4.33 0.39
N LEU A 149 14.33 4.90 -0.38
CA LEU A 149 13.53 4.13 -1.34
C LEU A 149 14.37 3.40 -2.40
N THR A 150 15.53 3.96 -2.76
CA THR A 150 16.49 3.38 -3.70
C THR A 150 17.16 2.12 -3.16
N ASP A 151 17.24 1.98 -1.83
CA ASP A 151 17.82 0.81 -1.19
C ASP A 151 16.83 -0.35 -1.04
N ILE A 152 15.54 -0.08 -1.19
CA ILE A 152 14.45 -1.05 -0.98
C ILE A 152 14.29 -1.94 -2.22
N ASP A 153 15.03 -3.05 -2.22
CA ASP A 153 14.92 -4.12 -3.21
C ASP A 153 13.76 -5.11 -2.92
N ALA A 154 13.60 -6.09 -3.80
CA ALA A 154 12.54 -7.09 -3.70
C ALA A 154 12.60 -7.92 -2.40
N ASP A 155 13.80 -8.21 -1.90
CA ASP A 155 13.99 -9.00 -0.69
C ASP A 155 13.59 -8.20 0.55
N LEU A 156 13.98 -6.92 0.63
CA LEU A 156 13.57 -6.03 1.70
C LEU A 156 12.05 -5.82 1.67
N ARG A 157 11.44 -5.63 0.49
CA ARG A 157 9.98 -5.56 0.35
C ARG A 157 9.32 -6.85 0.83
N HIS A 158 9.88 -8.00 0.50
CA HIS A 158 9.37 -9.29 0.95
C HIS A 158 9.41 -9.43 2.48
N GLY A 159 10.55 -9.14 3.09
CA GLY A 159 10.70 -9.13 4.55
C GLY A 159 9.75 -8.15 5.23
N GLY A 160 9.57 -6.96 4.66
CA GLY A 160 8.60 -5.97 5.14
C GLY A 160 7.15 -6.48 5.08
N ASN A 161 6.75 -7.13 3.99
CA ASN A 161 5.42 -7.73 3.86
C ASN A 161 5.17 -8.85 4.90
N LEU A 162 6.19 -9.64 5.22
CA LEU A 162 6.10 -10.63 6.29
C LEU A 162 5.99 -9.97 7.67
N LEU A 163 6.80 -8.92 7.90
CA LEU A 163 6.81 -8.17 9.15
C LEU A 163 5.47 -7.48 9.43
N ILE A 164 4.86 -6.81 8.45
CA ILE A 164 3.56 -6.15 8.66
C ILE A 164 2.46 -7.14 9.05
N ARG A 165 2.44 -8.33 8.42
CA ARG A 165 1.50 -9.39 8.78
C ARG A 165 1.75 -9.88 10.21
N PHE A 166 3.01 -10.08 10.57
CA PHE A 166 3.38 -10.45 11.93
C PHE A 166 2.95 -9.38 12.95
N ILE A 167 3.16 -8.10 12.69
CA ILE A 167 2.73 -7.00 13.58
C ILE A 167 1.22 -7.04 13.81
N GLN A 168 0.43 -7.27 12.76
CA GLN A 168 -1.02 -7.38 12.87
C GLN A 168 -1.45 -8.58 13.75
N GLU A 169 -0.87 -9.76 13.52
CA GLU A 169 -1.12 -10.94 14.34
C GLU A 169 -0.65 -10.74 15.79
N LEU A 170 0.51 -10.12 15.97
CA LEU A 170 1.12 -9.85 17.29
C LEU A 170 0.24 -8.90 18.09
N SER A 171 -0.28 -7.85 17.48
CA SER A 171 -1.22 -6.93 18.12
C SER A 171 -2.43 -7.66 18.67
N VAL A 172 -3.00 -8.61 17.92
CA VAL A 172 -4.16 -9.40 18.37
C VAL A 172 -3.80 -10.27 19.57
N GLU A 173 -2.71 -11.04 19.51
CA GLU A 173 -2.29 -11.91 20.61
C GLU A 173 -1.84 -11.12 21.85
N TYR A 174 -1.16 -10.00 21.65
CA TYR A 174 -0.72 -9.14 22.75
C TYR A 174 -1.89 -8.44 23.43
N ASN A 175 -2.92 -8.01 22.69
CA ASN A 175 -4.14 -7.49 23.30
C ASN A 175 -4.87 -8.56 24.13
N LYS A 176 -4.93 -9.82 23.68
CA LYS A 176 -5.47 -10.92 24.49
C LYS A 176 -4.68 -11.09 25.79
N TYR A 177 -3.34 -11.00 25.71
CA TYR A 177 -2.48 -11.02 26.88
C TYR A 177 -2.80 -9.87 27.83
N LEU A 178 -2.93 -8.62 27.34
CA LEU A 178 -3.24 -7.45 28.18
C LEU A 178 -4.62 -7.52 28.85
N ILE A 179 -5.63 -8.10 28.17
CA ILE A 179 -6.98 -8.28 28.74
C ILE A 179 -6.94 -9.30 29.89
N GLY A 180 -6.11 -10.33 29.78
CA GLY A 180 -6.01 -11.41 30.74
C GLY A 180 -7.22 -12.34 30.76
N GLU A 181 -7.07 -13.49 31.40
CA GLU A 181 -8.12 -14.49 31.55
C GLU A 181 -8.68 -14.47 32.98
N ARG A 182 -9.99 -14.36 33.12
CA ARG A 182 -10.66 -14.43 34.42
C ARG A 182 -10.78 -15.87 34.85
N VAL A 183 -10.04 -16.23 35.90
CA VAL A 183 -10.07 -17.57 36.48
C VAL A 183 -10.81 -17.51 37.81
N SER A 184 -11.83 -18.35 37.95
CA SER A 184 -12.51 -18.56 39.22
C SER A 184 -11.78 -19.66 39.99
N PRO A 185 -11.37 -19.45 41.25
CA PRO A 185 -10.78 -20.51 42.04
C PRO A 185 -11.80 -21.64 42.25
N THR A 186 -11.44 -22.84 41.83
CA THR A 186 -12.26 -24.05 41.89
C THR A 186 -12.42 -24.61 43.31
N GLU A 187 -11.58 -24.17 44.26
CA GLU A 187 -11.44 -24.82 45.58
C GLU A 187 -11.83 -23.95 46.79
N HIS A 188 -12.32 -22.72 46.59
CA HIS A 188 -12.65 -21.86 47.73
C HIS A 188 -14.02 -22.21 48.31
N LYS A 189 -14.04 -22.70 49.56
CA LYS A 189 -15.27 -22.88 50.35
C LYS A 189 -15.93 -21.53 50.57
N CYS A 190 -17.17 -21.42 50.10
CA CYS A 190 -18.00 -20.24 50.27
C CYS A 190 -18.26 -19.98 51.77
N LEU A 191 -17.81 -18.83 52.28
CA LEU A 191 -18.12 -18.35 53.64
C LEU A 191 -19.39 -17.48 53.67
N CYS A 192 -20.01 -17.26 52.50
CA CYS A 192 -21.26 -16.54 52.36
C CYS A 192 -22.41 -17.31 53.09
N VAL A 193 -23.43 -16.61 53.63
CA VAL A 193 -24.50 -17.19 54.51
C VAL A 193 -25.20 -18.41 53.90
N SER A 194 -25.35 -18.41 52.58
CA SER A 194 -26.01 -19.46 51.80
C SER A 194 -25.18 -20.75 51.63
N LYS A 195 -23.90 -20.79 52.02
CA LYS A 195 -22.99 -21.96 52.00
C LYS A 195 -23.07 -22.78 50.70
N LEU A 196 -23.20 -22.11 49.56
CA LEU A 196 -23.32 -22.79 48.26
C LEU A 196 -22.02 -23.52 47.90
N PRO A 197 -22.09 -24.58 47.08
CA PRO A 197 -20.91 -25.26 46.56
C PRO A 197 -19.92 -24.30 45.88
N PRO A 198 -18.60 -24.64 45.83
CA PRO A 198 -17.60 -23.83 45.14
C PRO A 198 -18.05 -23.45 43.73
N GLY A 199 -17.87 -22.16 43.37
CA GLY A 199 -18.25 -21.63 42.05
C GLY A 199 -19.73 -21.27 41.86
N GLN A 200 -20.64 -21.66 42.76
CA GLN A 200 -22.09 -21.41 42.63
C GLN A 200 -22.59 -20.16 43.36
N CYS A 201 -21.77 -19.54 44.21
CA CYS A 201 -22.13 -18.28 44.86
C CYS A 201 -21.62 -17.10 44.04
N ASP A 202 -22.52 -16.28 43.51
CA ASP A 202 -22.16 -15.14 42.65
C ASP A 202 -21.29 -14.09 43.37
N ILE A 203 -21.56 -13.81 44.65
CA ILE A 203 -20.79 -12.86 45.49
C ILE A 203 -19.36 -13.37 45.68
N CYS A 204 -19.25 -14.62 46.13
CA CYS A 204 -17.97 -15.27 46.39
C CYS A 204 -17.21 -15.51 45.05
N ARG A 205 -17.89 -15.67 43.90
CA ARG A 205 -17.30 -15.75 42.55
C ARG A 205 -16.74 -14.39 42.09
N SER A 206 -17.51 -13.31 42.22
CA SER A 206 -17.06 -11.98 41.83
C SER A 206 -15.88 -11.47 42.67
N GLN A 207 -15.85 -11.78 43.97
CA GLN A 207 -14.79 -11.33 44.88
C GLN A 207 -13.49 -12.13 44.73
N ASN A 208 -13.55 -13.39 44.29
CA ASN A 208 -12.37 -14.24 44.16
C ASN A 208 -11.92 -14.43 42.71
N THR A 209 -12.53 -13.73 41.74
CA THR A 209 -12.08 -13.80 40.34
C THR A 209 -10.67 -13.20 40.25
N LYS A 210 -9.69 -14.04 39.90
CA LYS A 210 -8.32 -13.60 39.64
C LYS A 210 -8.13 -13.45 38.14
N ILE A 211 -7.42 -12.40 37.73
CA ILE A 211 -7.00 -12.24 36.34
C ILE A 211 -5.63 -12.91 36.20
N VAL A 212 -5.51 -13.79 35.23
CA VAL A 212 -4.25 -14.47 34.89
C VAL A 212 -3.83 -14.03 33.50
N TYR A 213 -2.64 -13.47 33.39
CA TYR A 213 -2.07 -13.02 32.11
C TYR A 213 -1.22 -14.14 31.51
N LYS A 214 -1.61 -14.66 30.35
CA LYS A 214 -0.91 -15.78 29.68
C LYS A 214 -0.17 -15.27 28.44
N TYR A 215 1.15 -15.17 28.53
CA TYR A 215 2.01 -14.73 27.42
C TYR A 215 2.28 -15.81 26.36
N SER A 216 1.75 -17.03 26.54
CA SER A 216 2.04 -18.19 25.69
C SER A 216 1.61 -18.01 24.22
N GLY A 217 0.49 -17.31 23.97
CA GLY A 217 0.03 -17.02 22.60
C GLY A 217 1.01 -16.13 21.84
N VAL A 218 1.45 -15.05 22.50
CA VAL A 218 2.49 -14.14 21.99
C VAL A 218 3.80 -14.91 21.77
N PHE A 219 4.24 -15.68 22.76
CA PHE A 219 5.46 -16.48 22.66
C PHE A 219 5.44 -17.44 21.45
N ALA A 220 4.37 -18.22 21.30
CA ALA A 220 4.24 -19.17 20.19
C ALA A 220 4.25 -18.49 18.83
N LEU A 221 3.57 -17.34 18.70
CA LEU A 221 3.54 -16.54 17.48
C LEU A 221 4.95 -16.02 17.13
N VAL A 222 5.65 -15.44 18.11
CA VAL A 222 7.02 -14.93 17.94
C VAL A 222 7.95 -16.06 17.52
N THR A 223 7.95 -17.19 18.24
CA THR A 223 8.81 -18.33 17.90
C THR A 223 8.57 -18.82 16.48
N ARG A 224 7.30 -18.93 16.04
CA ARG A 224 6.98 -19.32 14.67
C ARG A 224 7.55 -18.32 13.65
N PHE A 225 7.44 -17.03 13.92
CA PHE A 225 7.94 -15.98 13.03
C PHE A 225 9.47 -15.98 12.94
N LEU A 226 10.17 -16.14 14.07
CA LEU A 226 11.64 -16.24 14.09
C LEU A 226 12.14 -17.48 13.32
N ASN A 227 11.48 -18.63 13.50
CA ASN A 227 11.80 -19.85 12.74
C ASN A 227 11.51 -19.70 11.24
N GLN A 228 10.55 -18.85 10.85
CA GLN A 228 10.32 -18.53 9.45
C GLN A 228 11.49 -17.70 8.90
N ALA A 229 11.94 -16.68 9.65
CA ALA A 229 13.03 -15.80 9.23
C ALA A 229 14.34 -16.56 8.90
N GLU A 230 14.62 -17.66 9.60
CA GLU A 230 15.79 -18.53 9.33
C GLU A 230 15.80 -19.15 7.92
N ARG A 231 14.64 -19.16 7.23
CA ARG A 231 14.48 -19.75 5.90
C ARG A 231 14.42 -18.71 4.78
N GLU A 232 14.38 -17.43 5.13
CA GLU A 232 14.30 -16.32 4.18
C GLU A 232 15.69 -15.85 3.75
N SER A 233 15.75 -14.97 2.74
CA SER A 233 17.03 -14.37 2.34
C SER A 233 17.63 -13.52 3.48
N PRO A 234 18.96 -13.31 3.54
CA PRO A 234 19.57 -12.57 4.64
C PRO A 234 18.99 -11.16 4.85
N LYS A 235 18.64 -10.46 3.77
CA LYS A 235 18.01 -9.12 3.83
C LYS A 235 16.60 -9.18 4.41
N ALA A 236 15.78 -10.11 3.92
CA ALA A 236 14.42 -10.32 4.42
C ALA A 236 14.42 -10.75 5.90
N ALA A 237 15.30 -11.70 6.25
CA ALA A 237 15.47 -12.18 7.62
C ALA A 237 15.89 -11.05 8.57
N ALA A 238 16.83 -10.18 8.17
CA ALA A 238 17.24 -9.03 8.99
C ALA A 238 16.07 -8.09 9.30
N VAL A 239 15.27 -7.75 8.29
CA VAL A 239 14.05 -6.93 8.45
C VAL A 239 13.07 -7.59 9.43
N MET A 240 12.81 -8.88 9.25
CA MET A 240 11.89 -9.62 10.12
C MET A 240 12.38 -9.64 11.58
N LEU A 241 13.63 -10.03 11.81
CA LEU A 241 14.20 -10.19 13.15
C LEU A 241 14.29 -8.84 13.90
N LEU A 242 14.84 -7.81 13.24
CA LEU A 242 14.97 -6.49 13.85
C LEU A 242 13.61 -5.83 14.10
N GLY A 243 12.68 -5.98 13.15
CA GLY A 243 11.30 -5.52 13.30
C GLY A 243 10.59 -6.20 14.46
N ALA A 244 10.67 -7.54 14.55
CA ALA A 244 10.07 -8.27 15.65
C ALA A 244 10.66 -7.88 17.01
N ALA A 245 11.99 -7.72 17.10
CA ALA A 245 12.65 -7.27 18.32
C ALA A 245 12.11 -5.89 18.76
N ARG A 246 12.01 -4.94 17.83
CA ARG A 246 11.47 -3.59 18.12
C ARG A 246 10.07 -3.66 18.71
N GLU A 247 9.17 -4.43 18.11
CA GLU A 247 7.78 -4.55 18.59
C GLU A 247 7.69 -5.21 19.96
N ILE A 248 8.44 -6.31 20.17
CA ILE A 248 8.44 -7.03 21.44
C ILE A 248 9.02 -6.16 22.58
N THR A 249 10.00 -5.29 22.30
CA THR A 249 10.55 -4.41 23.35
C THR A 249 9.54 -3.38 23.89
N LEU A 250 8.44 -3.16 23.18
CA LEU A 250 7.35 -2.27 23.63
C LEU A 250 6.35 -2.98 24.54
N HIS A 251 6.44 -4.30 24.66
CA HIS A 251 5.55 -5.07 25.52
C HIS A 251 5.82 -4.77 27.00
N LYS A 252 4.75 -4.65 27.78
CA LYS A 252 4.77 -4.41 29.22
C LYS A 252 4.18 -5.62 29.92
N ASP A 253 4.67 -5.87 31.13
CA ASP A 253 4.04 -6.83 32.03
C ASP A 253 2.89 -6.13 32.76
N PRO A 254 1.61 -6.55 32.59
CA PRO A 254 0.48 -5.98 33.32
C PRO A 254 0.51 -6.25 34.83
N ALA A 255 1.36 -7.18 35.29
CA ALA A 255 1.50 -7.53 36.69
C ALA A 255 2.58 -6.73 37.45
N LEU A 256 3.35 -5.89 36.75
CA LEU A 256 4.37 -4.98 37.29
C LEU A 256 3.94 -3.51 37.17
#